data_AF-B1I0M2-F1
#
_entry.id   AF-B1I0M2-F1
#
_cell.length_a   1.000
_cell.length_b   1.000
_cell.length_c   1.000
_cell.angle_alpha   90.00
_cell.angle_beta   90.00
_cell.angle_gamma   90.00
#
_symmetry.space_group_name_H-M   'P 1'
#
loop_
_entity.id
_entity.type
_entity.pdbx_description
1 polymer ?
#
loop_
_entity_poly.entity_id
_entity_poly.type
_entity_poly.pdbx_seq_one_letter_code
_entity_poly.pdbx_strand_id
1 'polypeptide(L)'
;MCDVLDIPKSTYYYHADVCGKRALKTEDNEISKEIARIFKESRNNYGTRKIKEELSKLPDPKHVSRRRIGRLMKGLGLVSNYTVAQYKVHHSTCNEAPIKNEL
;
A
#
# COMPACT_ATOMS: atom_id res chain seq x y z
N MET A 1 -21.68 -6.92 30.64
CA MET A 1 -21.53 -5.54 30.14
C MET A 1 -22.86 -5.00 29.64
N CYS A 2 -23.47 -5.58 28.59
CA CYS A 2 -24.77 -5.12 28.07
C CYS A 2 -25.90 -5.25 29.10
N ASP A 3 -25.98 -6.36 29.83
CA ASP A 3 -27.02 -6.59 30.87
C ASP A 3 -26.85 -5.68 32.10
N VAL A 4 -25.62 -5.20 32.34
CA VAL A 4 -25.30 -4.29 33.46
C VAL A 4 -25.62 -2.83 33.09
N LEU A 5 -25.50 -2.49 31.81
CA LEU A 5 -25.75 -1.15 31.28
C LEU A 5 -27.21 -0.98 30.77
N ASP A 6 -28.02 -2.04 30.84
CA ASP A 6 -29.39 -2.11 30.33
C ASP A 6 -29.51 -1.70 28.84
N ILE A 7 -28.60 -2.22 28.00
CA ILE A 7 -28.58 -1.94 26.55
C ILE A 7 -28.73 -3.26 25.77
N PRO A 8 -29.55 -3.29 24.71
CA PRO A 8 -29.65 -4.46 23.85
C PRO A 8 -28.32 -4.77 23.14
N LYS A 9 -27.97 -6.06 23.09
CA LYS A 9 -26.69 -6.55 22.55
C LYS A 9 -26.43 -6.11 21.11
N SER A 10 -27.48 -5.99 20.29
CA SER A 10 -27.39 -5.49 18.90
C SER A 10 -26.87 -4.06 18.83
N THR A 11 -27.31 -3.20 19.73
CA THR A 11 -26.90 -1.79 19.78
C THR A 11 -25.45 -1.67 20.22
N TYR A 12 -25.04 -2.48 21.19
CA TYR A 12 -23.63 -2.53 21.61
C TYR A 12 -22.70 -2.89 20.44
N TYR A 13 -22.96 -4.00 19.73
CA TYR A 13 -22.09 -4.40 18.62
C TYR A 13 -22.14 -3.42 17.44
N TYR A 14 -23.29 -2.83 17.15
CA TYR A 14 -23.39 -1.78 16.14
C TYR A 14 -22.46 -0.60 16.45
N HIS A 15 -22.52 -0.07 17.67
CA HIS A 15 -21.69 1.05 18.08
C HIS A 15 -20.22 0.66 18.21
N ALA A 16 -19.91 -0.52 18.74
CA ALA A 16 -18.54 -1.02 18.84
C ALA A 16 -17.88 -1.15 17.45
N ASP A 17 -18.59 -1.73 16.48
CA ASP A 17 -18.13 -1.85 15.10
C ASP A 17 -17.94 -0.50 14.43
N VAL A 18 -18.90 0.42 14.61
CA VAL A 18 -18.82 1.77 14.02
C VAL A 18 -17.65 2.55 14.61
N CYS A 19 -17.47 2.54 15.93
CA CYS A 19 -16.35 3.18 16.60
C CYS A 19 -15.02 2.55 16.22
N GLY A 20 -14.94 1.21 16.17
CA GLY A 20 -13.74 0.49 15.74
C GLY A 20 -13.36 0.83 14.30
N LYS A 21 -14.32 0.83 13.37
CA LYS A 21 -14.09 1.22 11.97
C LYS A 21 -13.64 2.68 11.85
N ARG A 22 -14.18 3.59 12.66
CA ARG A 22 -13.75 5.00 12.68
C ARG A 22 -12.31 5.14 13.17
N ALA A 23 -11.95 4.48 14.28
CA ALA A 23 -10.60 4.47 14.80
C ALA A 23 -9.59 3.93 13.79
N LEU A 24 -9.90 2.78 13.16
CA LEU A 24 -9.05 2.18 12.13
C LEU A 24 -8.83 3.12 10.93
N LYS A 25 -9.87 3.85 10.50
CA LYS A 25 -9.74 4.85 9.43
C LYS A 25 -8.83 6.00 9.83
N THR A 26 -8.93 6.48 11.08
CA THR A 26 -8.06 7.55 11.57
C THR A 26 -6.60 7.10 11.59
N GLU A 27 -6.31 5.91 12.11
CA GLU A 27 -4.97 5.32 12.08
C GLU A 27 -4.44 5.16 10.64
N ASP A 28 -5.27 4.62 9.74
CA ASP A 28 -4.91 4.43 8.34
C ASP A 28 -4.59 5.76 7.66
N ASN A 29 -5.31 6.84 7.99
CA ASN A 29 -5.03 8.19 7.49
C ASN A 29 -3.68 8.72 7.99
N GLU A 30 -3.34 8.51 9.26
CA GLU A 30 -2.06 8.92 9.83
C GLU A 30 -0.89 8.13 9.21
N ILE A 31 -1.04 6.82 9.05
CA ILE A 31 -0.05 5.97 8.38
C ILE A 31 0.10 6.39 6.93
N SER A 32 -1.00 6.71 6.24
CA SER A 32 -0.98 7.16 4.84
C SER A 32 -0.18 8.43 4.63
N LYS A 33 -0.32 9.42 5.54
CA LYS A 33 0.47 10.67 5.51
C LYS A 33 1.97 10.40 5.65
N GLU A 34 2.33 9.53 6.59
CA GLU A 34 3.72 9.12 6.82
C GLU A 34 4.32 8.38 5.62
N ILE A 35 3.57 7.43 5.05
CA ILE A 35 3.98 6.71 3.84
C ILE A 35 4.25 7.70 2.70
N ALA A 36 3.36 8.67 2.47
CA ALA A 36 3.53 9.65 1.40
C ALA A 36 4.75 10.55 1.61
N ARG A 37 5.05 10.91 2.87
CA ARG A 37 6.25 11.69 3.23
C ARG A 37 7.54 10.92 2.91
N ILE A 38 7.67 9.71 3.45
CA ILE A 38 8.84 8.84 3.24
C ILE A 38 9.01 8.52 1.74
N PHE A 39 7.91 8.27 1.04
CA PHE A 39 7.94 7.95 -0.38
C PHE A 39 8.52 9.12 -1.21
N LYS A 40 8.08 10.35 -0.95
CA LYS A 40 8.61 11.55 -1.62
C LYS A 40 10.07 11.83 -1.26
N GLU A 41 10.44 11.68 0.02
CA GLU A 41 11.81 11.83 0.49
C GLU A 41 12.77 10.86 -0.21
N SER A 42 12.31 9.63 -0.46
CA SER A 42 13.04 8.61 -1.21
C SER A 42 13.14 8.86 -2.73
N ARG A 43 12.64 10.00 -3.22
CA ARG A 43 12.50 10.31 -4.66
C ARG A 43 11.64 9.29 -5.41
N ASN A 44 10.57 8.81 -4.78
CA ASN A 44 9.63 7.81 -5.31
C ASN A 44 10.25 6.43 -5.57
N ASN A 45 11.38 6.12 -4.94
CA ASN A 45 12.07 4.85 -5.15
C ASN A 45 11.60 3.76 -4.19
N TYR A 46 11.14 4.11 -2.98
CA TYR A 46 10.86 3.09 -1.97
C TYR A 46 9.54 2.35 -2.21
N GLY A 47 9.59 1.02 -2.12
CA GLY A 47 8.42 0.15 -2.09
C GLY A 47 8.05 -0.29 -0.67
N THR A 48 7.07 -1.18 -0.56
CA THR A 48 6.49 -1.63 0.73
C THR A 48 7.51 -2.19 1.73
N ARG A 49 8.60 -2.80 1.25
CA ARG A 49 9.66 -3.36 2.12
C ARG A 49 10.48 -2.26 2.79
N LYS A 50 11.01 -1.33 2.00
CA LYS A 50 11.82 -0.20 2.51
C LYS A 50 10.98 0.74 3.38
N ILE A 51 9.74 1.03 2.96
CA ILE A 51 8.82 1.87 3.75
C ILE A 51 8.55 1.26 5.15
N LYS A 52 8.45 -0.07 5.26
CA LYS A 52 8.28 -0.72 6.58
C LYS A 52 9.49 -0.46 7.50
N GLU A 53 10.69 -0.55 6.96
CA GLU A 53 11.93 -0.29 7.73
C GLU A 53 12.00 1.18 8.14
N GLU A 54 11.71 2.12 7.24
CA GLU A 54 11.68 3.55 7.56
C GLU A 54 10.61 3.89 8.61
N LEU A 55 9.40 3.33 8.50
CA LEU A 55 8.34 3.51 9.52
C LEU A 55 8.74 2.99 10.91
N SER A 56 9.63 2.00 10.98
CA SER A 56 10.15 1.48 12.26
C SER A 56 11.30 2.31 12.83
N LYS A 57 11.95 3.16 12.03
CA LYS A 57 13.04 4.06 12.46
C LYS A 57 12.53 5.43 12.94
N LEU A 58 11.25 5.74 12.71
CA LEU A 58 10.64 6.98 13.17
C LEU A 58 10.72 7.09 14.70
N PRO A 59 10.74 8.33 15.25
CA PRO A 59 10.74 8.56 16.70
C PRO A 59 9.54 7.89 17.39
N ASP A 60 8.38 7.91 16.72
CA ASP A 60 7.21 7.10 17.08
C ASP A 60 7.10 5.92 16.10
N PRO A 61 7.64 4.74 16.45
CA PRO A 61 7.70 3.60 15.54
C PRO A 61 6.30 3.05 15.26
N LYS A 62 5.92 3.03 13.97
CA LYS A 62 4.65 2.46 13.51
C LYS A 62 4.86 1.04 13.00
N HIS A 63 4.49 0.05 13.79
CA HIS A 63 4.58 -1.35 13.41
C HIS A 63 3.43 -1.76 12.47
N VAL A 64 3.67 -1.63 11.17
CA VAL A 64 2.67 -1.94 10.13
C VAL A 64 3.13 -3.11 9.26
N SER A 65 2.20 -3.98 8.87
CA SER A 65 2.50 -5.09 7.95
C SER A 65 2.72 -4.61 6.52
N ARG A 66 3.56 -5.31 5.75
CA ARG A 66 3.80 -5.00 4.33
C ARG A 66 2.50 -5.00 3.50
N ARG A 67 1.55 -5.89 3.85
CA ARG A 67 0.23 -5.98 3.18
C ARG A 67 -0.63 -4.74 3.45
N ARG A 68 -0.65 -4.22 4.69
CA ARG A 68 -1.39 -2.99 5.05
C ARG A 68 -0.76 -1.78 4.33
N ILE A 69 0.57 -1.65 4.34
CA ILE A 69 1.30 -0.61 3.59
C ILE A 69 0.95 -0.67 2.09
N GLY A 70 0.96 -1.86 1.48
CA GLY A 70 0.61 -2.03 0.06
C GLY A 70 -0.82 -1.60 -0.28
N ARG A 71 -1.80 -1.89 0.60
CA ARG A 71 -3.18 -1.41 0.43
C ARG A 71 -3.26 0.11 0.48
N LEU A 72 -2.57 0.74 1.43
CA LEU A 72 -2.55 2.20 1.57
C LEU A 72 -1.83 2.87 0.38
N MET A 73 -0.68 2.35 -0.04
CA MET A 73 0.03 2.84 -1.24
C MET A 73 -0.86 2.74 -2.49
N LYS A 74 -1.59 1.63 -2.67
CA LYS A 74 -2.54 1.48 -3.78
C LYS A 74 -3.68 2.49 -3.70
N GLY A 75 -4.24 2.70 -2.51
CA GLY A 75 -5.29 3.71 -2.29
C GLY A 75 -4.83 5.15 -2.58
N LEU A 76 -3.54 5.44 -2.37
CA LEU A 76 -2.91 6.73 -2.66
C LEU A 76 -2.37 6.85 -4.10
N GLY A 77 -2.39 5.78 -4.89
CA GLY A 77 -1.78 5.77 -6.25
C GLY A 77 -0.25 5.85 -6.27
N LEU A 78 0.42 5.48 -5.18
CA LEU A 78 1.89 5.53 -5.09
C LEU A 78 2.52 4.28 -5.72
N VAL A 79 3.31 4.49 -6.77
CA VAL A 79 4.03 3.43 -7.49
C VAL A 79 5.52 3.73 -7.50
N SER A 80 6.33 2.80 -7.00
CA SER A 80 7.79 2.96 -6.96
C SER A 80 8.38 2.96 -8.38
N ASN A 81 9.36 3.83 -8.63
CA ASN A 81 10.07 3.87 -9.91
C ASN A 81 10.65 2.51 -10.32
N TYR A 82 11.13 1.71 -9.36
CA TYR A 82 11.68 0.36 -9.64
C TYR A 82 10.64 -0.64 -10.13
N THR A 83 9.35 -0.39 -9.86
CA THR A 83 8.27 -1.27 -10.32
C THR A 83 7.83 -0.97 -11.75
N VAL A 84 8.23 0.18 -12.30
CA VAL A 84 7.93 0.54 -13.69
C VAL A 84 8.92 -0.17 -14.60
N ALA A 85 8.42 -1.01 -15.51
CA ALA A 85 9.26 -1.64 -16.52
C ALA A 85 9.83 -0.56 -17.45
N GLN A 86 11.16 -0.52 -17.58
CA GLN A 86 11.83 0.44 -18.47
C GLN A 86 11.75 0.01 -19.94
N TYR A 87 11.71 -1.30 -20.19
CA TYR A 87 11.60 -1.83 -21.54
C TYR A 87 10.14 -1.91 -21.98
N LYS A 88 9.81 -1.20 -23.05
CA LYS A 88 8.55 -1.38 -23.77
C LYS A 88 8.79 -2.43 -24.85
N VAL A 89 8.10 -3.57 -24.75
CA VAL A 89 8.18 -4.63 -25.75
C VAL A 89 7.68 -4.07 -27.08
N HIS A 90 8.55 -4.06 -28.08
CA HIS A 90 8.17 -3.78 -29.46
C HIS A 90 7.87 -5.11 -30.12
N HIS A 91 6.59 -5.43 -30.29
CA HIS A 91 6.19 -6.59 -31.07
C HIS A 91 6.54 -6.35 -32.54
N SER A 92 7.43 -7.17 -33.09
CA SER A 92 7.55 -7.32 -34.53
C SER A 92 6.49 -8.30 -35.02
N THR A 93 5.90 -8.01 -36.18
CA THR A 93 5.27 -9.03 -37.01
C THR A 93 6.37 -9.99 -37.50
N CYS A 94 6.00 -11.24 -37.78
CA CYS A 94 6.88 -12.39 -38.09
C CYS A 94 8.14 -12.01 -38.90
N ASN A 95 9.28 -12.65 -38.58
CA ASN A 95 10.55 -12.48 -39.28
C ASN A 95 10.52 -13.19 -40.65
N GLU A 96 9.74 -12.65 -41.60
CA GLU A 96 9.70 -13.07 -43.00
C GLU A 96 10.71 -12.31 -43.86
N ALA A 97 11.83 -11.88 -43.28
CA ALA A 97 12.91 -11.29 -44.06
C ALA A 97 13.44 -12.36 -45.04
N PRO A 98 13.55 -12.05 -46.35
CA PRO A 98 14.14 -12.97 -47.31
C PRO A 98 15.66 -13.02 -47.08
N ILE A 99 16.08 -13.85 -46.13
CA ILE A 99 17.50 -14.06 -45.83
C ILE A 99 17.99 -15.19 -46.75
N LYS A 100 18.96 -14.90 -47.61
CA LYS A 100 19.63 -15.92 -48.42
C LYS A 100 20.63 -16.68 -47.53
N ASN A 101 20.59 -18.01 -47.58
CA ASN A 101 21.65 -18.85 -47.05
C ASN A 101 22.82 -18.83 -48.05
N GLU A 102 23.93 -18.21 -47.66
CA GLU A 102 25.19 -18.32 -48.39
C GLU A 102 26.02 -19.44 -47.74
N LEU A 103 26.45 -20.41 -48.56
CA LEU A 103 27.30 -21.56 -48.20
C LEU A 103 28.77 -21.22 -48.44
#